data_AF-A0A2L0EW16-F1
#
_entry.id   AF-A0A2L0EW16-F1
#
_cell.length_a   1.000
_cell.length_b   1.000
_cell.length_c   1.000
_cell.angle_alpha   90.00
_cell.angle_beta   90.00
_cell.angle_gamma   90.00
#
_symmetry.space_group_name_H-M   'P 1'
#
loop_
_entity.id
_entity.type
_entity.pdbx_description
1 polymer ?
#
loop_
_entity_poly.entity_id
_entity_poly.type
_entity_poly.pdbx_seq_one_letter_code
_entity_poly.pdbx_strand_id
1 'polypeptide(L)'
;MLGRAIVLRAVAIGAANVADDVTTSVVCSKLSDFVFGDQHGCALRPDGTLTCWGDDTYGQRSAPEGKYHQLTAGTWFTCALRDSDDSEACWGVIVR
;
A
#
# COMPACT_ATOMS: atom_id res chain seq x y z
N MET A 1 4.22 6.60 -29.39
CA MET A 1 3.67 6.63 -28.02
C MET A 1 4.65 5.89 -27.11
N LEU A 2 5.66 6.60 -26.59
CA LEU A 2 6.68 6.03 -25.71
C LEU A 2 6.44 6.59 -24.31
N GLY A 3 5.65 5.88 -23.51
CA GLY A 3 5.46 6.19 -22.10
C GLY A 3 6.70 5.75 -21.32
N ARG A 4 7.52 6.71 -20.90
CA ARG A 4 8.64 6.46 -19.99
C ARG A 4 8.09 6.03 -18.64
N ALA A 5 8.24 4.76 -18.28
CA ALA A 5 7.96 4.31 -16.92
C ALA A 5 9.04 4.85 -15.98
N ILE A 6 8.64 5.68 -15.02
CA ILE A 6 9.46 6.10 -13.88
C ILE A 6 9.58 4.88 -12.97
N VAL A 7 10.74 4.23 -12.97
CA VAL A 7 11.04 3.12 -12.05
C VAL A 7 11.38 3.73 -10.70
N LEU A 8 10.40 3.77 -9.78
CA LEU A 8 10.69 4.02 -8.36
C LEU A 8 11.41 2.80 -7.80
N ARG A 9 12.69 2.95 -7.46
CA ARG A 9 13.45 1.93 -6.72
C ARG A 9 13.02 1.98 -5.26
N ALA A 10 12.27 0.97 -4.81
CA ALA A 10 12.14 0.72 -3.38
C ALA A 10 13.51 0.27 -2.83
N VAL A 11 14.00 0.97 -1.82
CA VAL A 11 15.17 0.54 -1.04
C VAL A 11 14.66 -0.41 0.05
N ALA A 12 14.78 -1.72 -0.18
CA ALA A 12 14.66 -2.70 0.89
C ALA A 12 15.93 -2.64 1.75
N ILE A 13 15.78 -2.28 3.04
CA ILE A 13 16.88 -2.34 4.01
C ILE A 13 17.00 -3.81 4.44
N GLY A 14 17.77 -4.59 3.68
CA GLY A 14 18.07 -6.00 3.99
C GLY A 14 18.52 -6.75 2.74
N ALA A 15 19.83 -7.02 2.63
CA ALA A 15 20.46 -7.56 1.43
C ALA A 15 19.99 -8.99 1.09
N ALA A 16 19.48 -9.18 -0.13
CA ALA A 16 19.54 -10.45 -0.84
C ALA A 16 19.71 -10.17 -2.34
N ASN A 17 20.89 -10.53 -2.86
CA ASN A 17 21.24 -10.38 -4.27
C ASN A 17 20.52 -11.46 -5.08
N VAL A 18 19.65 -11.10 -6.03
CA VAL A 18 19.27 -12.00 -7.14
C VAL A 18 19.11 -11.19 -8.42
N ALA A 19 19.92 -11.54 -9.41
CA ALA A 19 19.88 -11.02 -10.77
C ALA A 19 18.97 -11.91 -11.64
N ASP A 20 18.16 -11.26 -12.48
CA ASP A 20 17.53 -11.78 -13.70
C ASP A 20 16.70 -13.08 -13.62
N ASP A 21 15.39 -13.00 -13.28
CA ASP A 21 14.33 -13.72 -14.02
C ASP A 21 12.90 -13.29 -13.60
N VAL A 22 12.05 -13.03 -14.58
CA VAL A 22 10.63 -12.60 -14.46
C VAL A 22 9.73 -13.66 -13.79
N THR A 23 10.26 -14.85 -13.50
CA THR A 23 9.53 -15.95 -12.83
C THR A 23 9.61 -15.95 -11.29
N THR A 24 10.46 -15.11 -10.69
CA THR A 24 10.57 -14.99 -9.21
C THR A 24 9.80 -13.79 -8.62
N SER A 25 9.30 -12.89 -9.48
CA SER A 25 8.64 -11.65 -9.03
C SER A 25 7.13 -11.78 -8.75
N VAL A 26 6.48 -12.90 -9.08
CA VAL A 26 5.02 -13.10 -8.86
C VAL A 26 4.74 -14.36 -8.03
N VAL A 27 5.62 -14.65 -7.07
CA VAL A 27 5.26 -15.44 -5.87
C VAL A 27 5.62 -14.62 -4.62
N CYS A 28 5.25 -13.34 -4.64
CA CYS A 28 4.85 -12.56 -3.46
C CYS A 28 3.39 -12.12 -3.62
N SER A 29 2.57 -12.95 -4.28
CA SER A 29 1.17 -12.66 -4.65
C SER A 29 0.18 -12.57 -3.48
N LYS A 30 0.67 -12.52 -2.24
CA LYS A 30 -0.15 -12.21 -1.04
C LYS A 30 0.74 -11.91 0.16
N LEU A 31 1.55 -10.85 0.08
CA LEU A 31 2.01 -10.24 1.33
C LEU A 31 0.81 -9.53 1.96
N SER A 32 0.50 -9.89 3.20
CA SER A 32 -0.34 -9.06 4.06
C SER A 32 0.43 -7.75 4.27
N ASP A 33 0.17 -6.75 3.43
CA ASP A 33 0.89 -5.49 3.41
C ASP A 33 0.73 -4.75 4.74
N PHE A 34 1.83 -4.16 5.22
CA PHE A 34 1.85 -3.28 6.38
C PHE A 34 2.43 -1.94 5.94
N VAL A 35 1.69 -0.87 6.20
CA VAL A 35 2.10 0.50 5.89
C VAL A 35 2.08 1.36 7.14
N PHE A 36 2.98 2.34 7.19
CA PHE A 36 3.11 3.26 8.31
C PHE A 36 3.13 4.70 7.79
N GLY A 37 2.30 5.55 8.38
CA GLY A 37 2.46 6.99 8.33
C GLY A 37 3.33 7.48 9.48
N ASP A 38 3.19 8.74 9.87
CA ASP A 38 4.00 9.33 10.95
C ASP A 38 3.60 8.78 12.33
N GLN A 39 2.30 8.69 12.59
CA GLN A 39 1.75 8.25 13.87
C GLN A 39 0.64 7.19 13.74
N HIS A 40 0.41 6.68 12.52
CA HIS A 40 -0.56 5.62 12.25
C HIS A 40 0.06 4.50 11.41
N GLY A 41 -0.57 3.33 11.45
CA GLY A 41 -0.23 2.22 10.57
C GLY A 41 -1.47 1.45 10.17
N CYS A 42 -1.40 0.77 9.02
CA CYS A 42 -2.47 -0.09 8.51
C CYS A 42 -1.90 -1.43 8.05
N ALA A 43 -2.63 -2.48 8.34
CA ALA A 43 -2.37 -3.84 7.88
C ALA A 43 -3.49 -4.30 6.95
N LEU A 44 -3.09 -4.88 5.82
CA LEU A 44 -3.97 -5.59 4.92
C LEU A 44 -4.01 -7.07 5.26
N ARG A 45 -5.21 -7.59 5.50
CA ARG A 45 -5.43 -9.01 5.75
C ARG A 45 -5.62 -9.77 4.43
N PRO A 46 -5.31 -11.08 4.39
CA PRO A 46 -5.50 -11.90 3.19
C PRO A 46 -6.94 -12.01 2.68
N ASP A 47 -7.93 -11.65 3.51
CA ASP A 47 -9.35 -11.60 3.17
C ASP A 47 -9.78 -10.23 2.59
N GLY A 48 -8.82 -9.34 2.34
CA GLY A 48 -9.00 -8.00 1.80
C GLY A 48 -9.45 -6.96 2.83
N THR A 49 -9.57 -7.30 4.12
CA THR A 49 -9.93 -6.33 5.16
C THR A 49 -8.72 -5.56 5.69
N LEU A 50 -8.97 -4.35 6.19
CA LEU A 50 -7.95 -3.50 6.78
C LEU A 50 -8.06 -3.48 8.30
N THR A 51 -6.92 -3.41 8.96
CA THR A 51 -6.82 -3.07 10.38
C THR A 51 -5.84 -1.92 10.51
N CYS A 52 -6.31 -0.75 10.95
CA CYS A 52 -5.48 0.42 11.15
C CYS A 52 -5.41 0.80 12.63
N TRP A 53 -4.25 1.32 13.06
CA TRP A 53 -3.97 1.72 14.44
C TRP A 53 -3.17 3.02 14.49
N GLY A 54 -3.09 3.63 15.68
CA GLY A 54 -2.38 4.88 15.91
C GLY A 54 -3.29 6.11 15.80
N ASP A 55 -2.71 7.25 15.46
CA ASP A 55 -3.43 8.52 15.34
C ASP A 55 -4.52 8.47 14.25
N ASP A 56 -5.62 9.17 14.51
CA ASP A 56 -6.77 9.27 13.61
C ASP A 56 -7.33 10.69 13.55
N THR A 57 -6.53 11.69 13.94
CA THR A 57 -6.95 13.09 14.03
C THR A 57 -7.53 13.60 12.71
N TYR A 58 -7.07 13.04 11.58
CA TYR A 58 -7.50 13.38 10.23
C TYR A 58 -8.34 12.29 9.55
N GLY A 59 -8.71 11.24 10.27
CA GLY A 59 -9.42 10.10 9.71
C GLY A 59 -8.52 9.10 8.96
N GLN A 60 -7.20 9.17 9.13
CA GLN A 60 -6.22 8.34 8.40
C GLN A 60 -6.30 6.82 8.68
N ARG A 61 -7.04 6.40 9.72
CA ARG A 61 -7.34 5.00 10.01
C ARG A 61 -8.76 4.60 9.56
N SER A 62 -9.58 5.58 9.18
CA SER A 62 -10.99 5.41 8.85
C SER A 62 -11.16 5.08 7.37
N ALA A 63 -10.67 3.90 6.97
CA ALA A 63 -10.77 3.42 5.60
C ALA A 63 -12.24 3.31 5.15
N PRO A 64 -12.58 3.71 3.91
CA PRO A 64 -13.90 3.44 3.35
C PRO A 64 -14.21 1.94 3.37
N GLU A 65 -15.49 1.59 3.47
CA GLU A 65 -15.90 0.19 3.37
C GLU A 65 -15.48 -0.42 2.03
N GLY A 66 -15.05 -1.68 2.08
CA GLY A 66 -14.61 -2.41 0.90
C GLY A 66 -13.55 -3.47 1.21
N LYS A 67 -13.07 -4.07 0.12
CA LYS A 67 -11.95 -5.00 0.10
C LYS A 67 -10.83 -4.40 -0.73
N TYR A 68 -9.60 -4.62 -0.28
CA TYR A 68 -8.40 -4.02 -0.86
C TYR A 68 -7.33 -5.10 -1.09
N HIS A 69 -6.39 -4.84 -1.99
CA HIS A 69 -5.26 -5.75 -2.23
C HIS A 69 -3.89 -5.08 -2.20
N GLN A 70 -3.83 -3.74 -2.10
CA GLN A 70 -2.59 -2.96 -1.98
C GLN A 70 -2.81 -1.75 -1.07
N LEU A 71 -1.74 -1.34 -0.37
CA LEU A 71 -1.74 -0.20 0.55
C LEU A 71 -0.54 0.73 0.35
N THR A 72 -0.74 2.02 0.62
CA THR A 72 0.32 3.01 0.84
C THR A 72 -0.12 4.00 1.92
N ALA A 73 0.82 4.53 2.70
CA ALA A 73 0.54 5.53 3.72
C ALA A 73 1.50 6.72 3.59
N GLY A 74 0.95 7.92 3.77
CA GLY A 74 1.68 9.17 3.95
C GLY A 74 1.59 9.65 5.40
N THR A 75 2.04 10.88 5.68
CA THR A 75 2.08 11.43 7.04
C THR A 75 0.69 11.47 7.71
N TRP A 76 -0.34 11.88 6.97
CA TRP A 76 -1.70 12.10 7.49
C TRP A 76 -2.80 11.44 6.64
N PHE A 77 -2.42 10.52 5.75
CA PHE A 77 -3.36 9.84 4.87
C PHE A 77 -2.91 8.42 4.57
N THR A 78 -3.87 7.61 4.13
CA THR A 78 -3.64 6.25 3.64
C THR A 78 -4.40 6.10 2.33
N CYS A 79 -3.82 5.38 1.38
CA CYS A 79 -4.46 5.01 0.12
C CYS A 79 -4.41 3.50 -0.08
N ALA A 80 -5.38 2.99 -0.80
CA ALA A 80 -5.49 1.57 -1.14
C ALA A 80 -6.09 1.37 -2.53
N LEU A 81 -5.78 0.24 -3.16
CA LEU A 81 -6.47 -0.20 -4.37
C LEU A 81 -7.58 -1.19 -4.01
N ARG A 82 -8.78 -0.94 -4.56
CA ARG A 82 -9.93 -1.83 -4.39
C ARG A 82 -9.72 -3.13 -5.14
N ASP A 83 -10.09 -4.23 -4.48
CA ASP A 83 -9.98 -5.58 -5.05
C ASP A 83 -10.92 -5.81 -6.24
N SER A 84 -11.98 -5.01 -6.36
CA SER A 84 -13.00 -5.15 -7.41
C SER A 84 -12.54 -4.70 -8.79
N ASP A 85 -11.76 -3.62 -8.87
CA ASP A 85 -11.57 -2.85 -10.11
C ASP A 85 -10.27 -2.04 -10.13
N ASP A 86 -9.35 -2.28 -9.20
CA ASP A 86 -8.11 -1.52 -9.02
C ASP A 86 -8.32 -0.02 -8.83
N SER A 87 -9.54 0.42 -8.47
CA SER A 87 -9.80 1.82 -8.21
C SER A 87 -9.13 2.27 -6.91
N GLU A 88 -8.56 3.47 -6.94
CA GLU A 88 -7.87 4.05 -5.79
C GLU A 88 -8.88 4.65 -4.80
N ALA A 89 -8.71 4.32 -3.52
CA ALA A 89 -9.38 4.96 -2.41
C ALA A 89 -8.32 5.56 -1.48
N CYS A 90 -8.31 6.88 -1.34
CA CYS A 90 -7.49 7.60 -0.36
C CYS A 90 -8.38 8.22 0.72
N TRP A 91 -7.90 8.18 1.96
CA TRP A 91 -8.58 8.76 3.12
C TRP A 91 -7.58 9.42 4.08
N GLY A 92 -8.04 10.37 4.88
CA GLY A 92 -7.18 11.27 5.66
C GLY A 92 -7.10 12.68 5.06
N VAL A 93 -6.09 13.46 5.47
CA VAL A 93 -5.82 14.76 4.86
C VAL A 93 -4.95 14.58 3.62
N ILE A 94 -5.57 14.82 2.47
CA ILE A 94 -4.94 14.77 1.16
C ILE A 94 -4.73 16.20 0.70
N VAL A 95 -3.49 16.69 0.76
CA VAL A 95 -3.12 17.98 0.14
C VAL A 95 -2.73 17.71 -1.30
N ARG A 96 -3.39 18.38 -2.24
CA ARG A 96 -3.11 18.31 -3.68
C ARG A 96 -2.04 19.32 -4.09
#